data_AF-A0A7W1K7T4-F1
#
_entry.id   AF-A0A7W1K7T4-F1
#
_cell.length_a   1.000
_cell.length_b   1.000
_cell.length_c   1.000
_cell.angle_alpha   90.00
_cell.angle_beta   90.00
_cell.angle_gamma   90.00
#
_symmetry.space_group_name_H-M   'P 1'
#
loop_
_entity.id
_entity.type
_entity.pdbx_description
1 polymer ?
#
loop_
_entity_poly.entity_id
_entity_poly.type
_entity_poly.pdbx_seq_one_letter_code
_entity_poly.pdbx_strand_id
1 'polypeptide(L)' 'MAENDDNAPREPPACAPCRGTGVLISNLGGEPSQVTCPWCEGASRQIPGHDAQAARAAAGSQH' A
#
# COMPACT_ATOMS: atom_id res chain seq x y z
N MET A 1 34.35 10.39 11.82
CA MET A 1 33.54 10.32 10.58
C MET A 1 32.95 8.93 10.59
N ALA A 2 31.63 8.80 10.77
CA ALA A 2 30.96 7.51 10.67
C ALA A 2 30.16 7.57 9.37
N GLU A 3 30.76 7.04 8.29
CA GLU A 3 30.06 6.79 7.04
C GLU A 3 28.97 5.77 7.34
N ASN A 4 27.72 6.24 7.38
CA ASN A 4 26.58 5.34 7.45
C ASN A 4 26.42 4.71 6.07
N ASP A 5 26.79 3.44 5.98
CA ASP A 5 26.47 2.53 4.89
C ASP A 5 24.95 2.30 4.86
N ASP A 6 24.20 3.30 4.40
CA ASP A 6 22.78 3.21 4.11
C ASP A 6 22.59 2.63 2.70
N ASN A 7 23.16 1.45 2.44
CA ASN A 7 23.01 0.75 1.16
C ASN A 7 22.66 -0.73 1.32
N ALA A 8 22.07 -1.12 2.44
CA ALA A 8 21.36 -2.39 2.48
C ALA A 8 20.13 -2.29 1.55
N PRO A 9 19.85 -3.30 0.70
CA PRO A 9 18.57 -3.39 0.00
C PRO A 9 17.46 -3.38 1.04
N ARG A 10 16.85 -2.21 1.24
CA ARG A 10 15.71 -2.05 2.14
C ARG A 10 14.64 -2.95 1.57
N GLU A 11 14.35 -4.04 2.26
CA GLU A 11 13.25 -4.93 1.92
C GLU A 11 12.01 -4.06 1.63
N PRO A 12 11.26 -4.36 0.55
CA PRO A 12 10.17 -3.50 0.13
C PRO A 12 9.22 -3.31 1.31
N PRO A 13 8.87 -2.06 1.64
CA PRO A 13 8.11 -1.78 2.84
C PRO A 13 6.77 -2.53 2.78
N ALA A 14 6.26 -2.89 3.96
CA ALA A 14 4.92 -3.44 4.07
C ALA A 14 3.92 -2.50 3.39
N CYS A 15 2.92 -3.07 2.73
CA CYS A 15 1.90 -2.30 2.05
C CYS A 15 1.19 -1.39 3.08
N ALA A 16 1.36 -0.07 2.97
CA ALA A 16 0.85 0.89 3.95
C ALA A 16 -0.69 0.86 4.10
N PRO A 17 -1.50 0.74 3.02
CA PRO A 17 -2.96 0.67 3.11
C PRO A 17 -3.49 -0.52 3.94
N CYS A 18 -3.00 -1.73 3.67
CA CYS A 18 -3.41 -2.92 4.43
C CYS A 18 -2.49 -3.20 5.64
N ARG A 19 -1.45 -2.40 5.85
CA ARG A 19 -0.40 -2.61 6.87
C ARG A 19 0.21 -4.01 6.87
N GLY A 20 0.39 -4.61 5.70
CA GLY A 20 0.93 -5.96 5.60
C GLY A 20 -0.05 -7.12 5.77
N THR A 21 -1.37 -6.88 5.82
CA THR A 21 -2.36 -7.97 5.91
C THR A 21 -2.77 -8.55 4.55
N GLY A 22 -2.58 -7.81 3.45
CA GLY A 22 -3.07 -8.18 2.11
C GLY A 22 -4.57 -7.92 1.89
N VAL A 23 -5.31 -7.56 2.93
CA VAL A 23 -6.76 -7.29 2.87
C VAL A 23 -7.10 -5.96 3.52
N LEU A 24 -8.10 -5.29 2.99
CA LEU A 24 -8.66 -4.06 3.54
C LEU A 24 -10.06 -4.33 4.09
N ILE A 25 -10.38 -3.67 5.19
CA ILE A 25 -11.75 -3.63 5.70
C ILE A 25 -12.46 -2.46 5.03
N SER A 26 -13.37 -2.78 4.11
CA SER A 26 -14.24 -1.82 3.47
C SER A 26 -15.56 -1.75 4.23
N ASN A 27 -15.93 -0.56 4.69
CA ASN A 27 -17.25 -0.30 5.27
C ASN A 27 -18.23 0.27 4.23
N LEU A 28 -17.89 0.19 2.93
CA LEU A 28 -18.79 0.60 1.85
C LEU A 28 -20.01 -0.32 1.84
N GLY A 29 -21.14 0.20 2.34
CA GLY A 29 -22.39 -0.56 2.48
C GLY A 29 -22.91 -0.67 3.90
N GLY A 30 -22.20 -0.14 4.90
CA GLY A 30 -22.65 -0.12 6.30
C GLY A 30 -22.19 -1.33 7.12
N GLU A 31 -21.65 -2.37 6.50
CA GLU A 31 -21.05 -3.53 7.17
C GLU A 31 -19.57 -3.69 6.79
N PRO A 32 -18.69 -4.01 7.75
CA PRO A 32 -17.27 -4.24 7.50
C PRO A 32 -17.08 -5.50 6.65
N SER A 33 -16.64 -5.31 5.41
CA SER A 33 -16.32 -6.38 4.46
C SER A 33 -14.83 -6.46 4.22
N GLN A 34 -14.26 -7.66 4.29
CA GLN A 34 -12.87 -7.91 3.92
C GLN A 34 -12.76 -7.97 2.39
N VAL A 35 -12.04 -7.03 1.80
CA VAL A 35 -11.74 -7.01 0.36
C VAL A 35 -10.24 -7.16 0.14
N THR A 36 -9.84 -7.82 -0.95
CA THR A 36 -8.43 -7.89 -1.34
C THR A 36 -7.87 -6.48 -1.50
N CYS A 37 -6.72 -6.20 -0.90
CA CYS A 37 -6.13 -4.87 -0.95
C CYS A 37 -5.75 -4.54 -2.41
N PRO A 38 -6.34 -3.52 -3.08
CA PRO A 38 -6.05 -3.24 -4.48
C PRO A 38 -4.68 -2.57 -4.69
N TRP A 39 -3.94 -2.25 -3.62
CA TRP A 39 -2.58 -1.70 -3.71
C TRP A 39 -1.50 -2.76 -3.79
N CYS A 40 -1.65 -3.86 -3.06
CA CYS A 40 -0.72 -4.99 -3.11
C CYS A 40 -1.34 -6.23 -3.76
N GLU A 41 -2.60 -6.17 -4.17
CA GLU A 41 -3.36 -7.30 -4.74
C GLU A 41 -3.36 -8.56 -3.83
N GLY A 42 -3.19 -8.37 -2.52
CA GLY A 42 -3.04 -9.47 -1.55
C GLY A 42 -1.59 -9.87 -1.23
N ALA A 43 -0.59 -9.27 -1.88
CA ALA A 43 0.83 -9.61 -1.71
C ALA A 43 1.46 -9.12 -0.39
N SER A 44 0.69 -8.44 0.48
CA SER A 44 1.09 -7.82 1.76
C SER A 44 2.27 -6.82 1.73
N ARG A 45 3.05 -6.78 0.66
CA ARG A 45 4.15 -5.83 0.46
C ARG A 45 3.84 -4.82 -0.62
N GLN A 46 4.51 -3.68 -0.58
CA GLN A 46 4.42 -2.70 -1.65
C GLN A 46 4.96 -3.33 -2.93
N ILE A 47 4.15 -3.29 -3.99
CA ILE A 47 4.56 -3.73 -5.33
C ILE A 47 5.08 -2.48 -6.07
N PRO A 48 6.36 -2.44 -6.47
CA PRO A 48 6.92 -1.31 -7.21
C PRO A 48 6.13 -1.07 -8.51
N GLY A 49 5.65 0.15 -8.73
CA GLY A 49 4.84 0.51 -9.90
C GLY A 49 3.35 0.17 -9.79
N HIS A 50 2.93 -0.59 -8.77
CA HIS A 50 1.53 -0.81 -8.42
C HIS A 50 1.18 0.13 -7.27
N ASP A 51 0.95 1.37 -7.64
CA ASP A 51 0.41 2.37 -6.74
C ASP A 51 -1.01 2.70 -7.20
N ALA A 52 -2.00 2.05 -6.58
CA ALA A 52 -3.41 2.32 -6.86
C ALA A 52 -3.79 3.77 -6.51
N GLN A 53 -2.96 4.49 -5.73
CA GLN A 53 -3.09 5.92 -5.51
C GLN A 53 -2.37 6.77 -6.56
N ALA A 54 -1.33 6.33 -7.26
CA ALA A 54 -0.74 7.07 -8.39
C ALA A 54 -1.71 7.12 -9.57
N ALA A 55 -2.43 6.02 -9.81
CA ALA A 55 -3.53 5.98 -10.77
C ALA A 55 -4.72 6.90 -10.37
N ARG A 56 -4.91 7.15 -9.06
CA ARG A 56 -5.99 8.00 -8.52
C ARG A 56 -5.56 9.42 -8.16
N ALA A 57 -4.27 9.70 -7.99
CA ALA A 57 -3.73 11.05 -7.76
C ALA A 57 -3.85 11.88 -9.04
N ALA A 58 -3.88 11.24 -10.21
CA ALA A 58 -4.33 11.82 -11.46
C ALA A 58 -5.87 12.03 -11.53
N ALA A 59 -6.65 11.54 -10.57
CA ALA A 59 -8.12 11.48 -10.62
C ALA A 59 -8.85 11.84 -9.31
N GLY A 60 -8.20 12.50 -8.34
CA GLY A 60 -8.71 12.53 -6.97
C GLY A 60 -8.23 13.67 -6.09
N SER A 61 -8.02 14.86 -6.64
CA SER A 61 -8.00 16.11 -5.89
C SER A 61 -9.32 16.85 -6.10
N GLN A 62 -10.35 16.49 -5.33
CA GLN A 62 -11.53 17.33 -5.19
C GLN A 62 -12.20 17.10 -3.83
N HIS A 63 -11.67 17.75 -2.81
CA HIS A 63 -12.51 18.43 -1.83
C HIS A 63 -11.80 19.72 -1.39
#